data_AF-A0AAD5B5E4-F1
#
_entry.id   AF-A0AAD5B5E4-F1
#
_cell.length_a   1.000
_cell.length_b   1.000
_cell.length_c   1.000
_cell.angle_alpha   90.00
_cell.angle_beta   90.00
_cell.angle_gamma   90.00
#
_symmetry.space_group_name_H-M   'P 1'
#
loop_
_entity.id
_entity.type
_entity.pdbx_description
1 polymer ?
#
loop_
_entity_poly.entity_id
_entity_poly.type
_entity_poly.pdbx_seq_one_letter_code
_entity_poly.pdbx_strand_id
1 'polypeptide(L)' 'MRAVVLALTVALVASHQVTLVPEFAAGKTYVYKYEGLLLGGLPQEGLAKAGLKVSSNVLISAVSQNSFLLK' A
#
# COMPACT_ATOMS: atom_id res chain seq x y z
N MET A 1 22.48 -3.58 -35.20
CA MET A 1 21.20 -4.24 -34.82
C MET A 1 21.02 -4.38 -33.31
N ARG A 2 22.05 -4.76 -32.54
CA ARG A 2 21.92 -5.02 -31.09
C ARG A 2 21.50 -3.80 -30.25
N ALA A 3 22.03 -2.62 -30.55
CA ALA A 3 21.70 -1.38 -29.83
C ALA A 3 20.24 -0.92 -30.03
N VAL A 4 19.67 -1.16 -31.21
CA VAL A 4 18.27 -0.81 -31.52
C VAL A 4 17.31 -1.72 -30.76
N VAL A 5 17.61 -3.02 -30.72
CA VAL A 5 16.85 -3.98 -29.91
C VAL A 5 16.90 -3.58 -28.43
N LEU A 6 18.07 -3.18 -27.93
CA LEU A 6 18.22 -2.72 -26.55
C LEU A 6 17.37 -1.47 -26.26
N ALA A 7 17.47 -0.44 -27.11
CA ALA A 7 16.69 0.79 -26.97
C ALA A 7 15.17 0.53 -27.00
N LEU A 8 14.72 -0.37 -27.87
CA LEU A 8 13.31 -0.73 -27.98
C LEU A 8 12.80 -1.48 -26.73
N THR A 9 13.62 -2.38 -26.18
CA THR A 9 13.26 -3.09 -24.92
C THR A 9 13.16 -2.14 -23.72
N VAL A 10 14.07 -1.16 -23.62
CA VAL A 10 14.05 -0.16 -22.54
C VAL A 10 12.83 0.76 -22.67
N ALA A 11 12.52 1.22 -23.89
CA ALA A 11 11.33 2.04 -24.14
C ALA A 11 10.03 1.30 -23.80
N LEU A 12 9.95 0.01 -24.15
CA LEU A 12 8.78 -0.81 -23.85
C LEU A 12 8.60 -0.97 -22.33
N VAL A 13 9.64 -1.30 -21.57
CA VAL A 13 9.55 -1.43 -20.10
C VAL A 13 9.21 -0.09 -19.44
N ALA A 14 9.79 1.02 -19.91
CA ALA A 14 9.50 2.36 -19.38
C ALA A 14 8.05 2.82 -19.65
N SER A 15 7.43 2.32 -20.72
CA SER A 15 6.03 2.63 -21.06
C SER A 15 4.99 1.84 -20.25
N HIS A 16 5.42 0.81 -19.49
CA HIS A 16 4.52 0.08 -18.60
C HIS A 16 4.28 0.90 -17.32
N GLN A 17 3.32 1.83 -17.37
CA GLN A 17 2.73 2.39 -16.14
C GLN A 17 1.88 1.30 -15.49
N VAL A 18 2.44 0.62 -14.51
CA VAL A 18 1.69 -0.30 -13.65
C VAL A 18 0.80 0.55 -12.75
N THR A 19 -0.49 0.59 -13.07
CA THR A 19 -1.52 1.14 -12.18
C THR A 19 -1.67 0.19 -10.99
N LEU A 20 -0.97 0.46 -9.88
CA LEU A 20 -1.03 -0.32 -8.64
C LEU A 20 -2.33 -0.05 -7.85
N VAL A 21 -3.48 -0.08 -8.51
CA VAL A 21 -4.76 0.06 -7.81
C VAL A 21 -5.06 -1.27 -7.11
N PRO A 22 -5.27 -1.26 -5.79
CA PRO A 22 -5.67 -2.46 -5.07
C PRO A 22 -7.08 -2.87 -5.53
N GLU A 23 -7.17 -4.06 -6.13
CA GLU A 23 -8.42 -4.64 -6.60
C GLU A 23 -9.02 -5.55 -5.52
N PHE A 24 -10.21 -5.22 -5.04
CA PHE A 24 -10.97 -6.05 -4.10
C PHE A 24 -12.13 -6.70 -4.84
N ALA A 25 -12.11 -8.04 -4.96
CA ALA A 25 -13.16 -8.77 -5.64
C ALA A 25 -14.48 -8.76 -4.84
N ALA A 26 -15.61 -8.60 -5.53
CA ALA A 26 -16.94 -8.70 -4.93
C ALA A 26 -17.15 -10.07 -4.26
N GLY A 27 -17.70 -10.07 -3.05
CA GLY A 27 -17.93 -11.30 -2.28
C GLY A 27 -16.68 -11.86 -1.58
N LYS A 28 -15.52 -11.21 -1.68
CA LYS A 28 -14.34 -11.54 -0.87
C LYS A 28 -14.15 -10.53 0.25
N THR A 29 -13.74 -11.03 1.41
CA THR A 29 -13.30 -10.23 2.55
C THR A 29 -11.82 -10.48 2.78
N TYR A 30 -11.05 -9.42 2.80
CA TYR A 30 -9.61 -9.44 3.01
C TYR A 30 -9.31 -8.97 4.42
N VAL A 31 -8.44 -9.71 5.12
CA VAL A 31 -8.01 -9.37 6.48
C VAL A 31 -6.65 -8.69 6.41
N TYR A 32 -6.56 -7.47 6.90
CA TYR A 32 -5.33 -6.70 6.95
C TYR A 32 -4.95 -6.39 8.39
N LYS A 33 -3.69 -6.64 8.74
CA LYS A 33 -3.14 -6.20 10.02
C LYS A 33 -2.76 -4.74 9.90
N TYR A 34 -3.43 -3.88 10.66
CA TYR A 34 -3.11 -2.47 10.78
C TYR A 34 -2.33 -2.22 12.06
N GLU A 35 -1.13 -1.67 11.93
CA GLU A 35 -0.34 -1.18 13.07
C GLU A 35 -0.10 0.33 12.89
N GLY A 36 -0.64 1.12 13.81
CA GLY A 36 -0.37 2.55 13.93
C GLY A 36 0.48 2.80 15.17
N LEU A 37 1.59 3.51 15.02
CA LEU A 37 2.40 3.96 16.14
C LEU A 37 2.31 5.49 16.23
N LEU A 38 1.72 5.97 17.32
CA LEU A 38 1.64 7.38 17.63
C LEU A 38 2.67 7.70 18.70
N LEU A 39 3.73 8.41 18.33
CA LEU A 39 4.78 8.84 19.26
C LEU A 39 4.64 10.34 19.51
N GLY A 40 4.59 10.72 20.78
CA GLY A 40 4.70 12.08 21.27
C GLY A 40 6.06 12.31 21.94
N GLY A 41 6.66 13.46 21.66
CA GLY A 41 7.96 13.84 22.21
C GLY A 41 8.76 14.67 21.21
N LEU A 42 9.98 15.07 21.61
CA LEU A 42 10.88 15.81 20.73
C LEU A 42 11.41 14.89 19.61
N PRO A 43 11.50 15.38 18.36
CA PRO A 43 12.02 14.61 17.23
C PRO A 43 13.56 14.58 17.25
N GLN A 44 14.16 14.24 18.38
CA GLN A 44 15.59 14.08 18.57
C GLN A 44 15.90 12.63 18.95
N GLU A 45 16.97 12.08 18.38
CA GLU A 45 17.44 10.74 18.72
C GLU A 45 17.98 10.72 20.17
N GLY A 46 17.75 9.60 20.86
CA GLY A 46 18.18 9.43 22.25
C GLY A 46 17.26 10.06 23.31
N LEU A 47 16.28 10.88 22.92
CA LEU A 47 15.26 11.38 23.83
C LEU A 47 14.09 10.41 23.96
N ALA A 48 13.60 10.25 25.20
CA ALA A 48 12.44 9.41 25.48
C ALA A 48 11.21 9.94 24.73
N LYS A 49 10.56 9.04 23.99
CA LYS A 49 9.29 9.29 23.30
C LYS A 49 8.22 8.46 24.00
N ALA A 50 7.16 9.11 24.46
CA ALA A 50 5.98 8.40 24.95
C ALA A 50 5.03 8.19 23.78
N GLY A 51 4.25 7.10 23.76
CA GLY A 51 3.39 6.86 22.63
C GLY A 51 2.39 5.74 22.82
N LEU A 52 1.48 5.66 21.85
CA LEU A 52 0.46 4.64 21.76
C LEU A 52 0.73 3.76 20.53
N LYS A 53 0.84 2.45 20.76
CA LYS A 53 0.78 1.47 19.69
C LYS A 53 -0.66 0.98 19.54
N VAL A 54 -1.26 1.22 18.39
CA VAL A 54 -2.56 0.71 18.01
C VAL A 54 -2.33 -0.45 17.05
N SER A 55 -2.75 -1.65 17.44
CA SER A 55 -2.77 -2.82 16.57
C SER A 55 -4.21 -3.29 16.40
N SER A 56 -4.70 -3.30 15.17
CA SER A 56 -6.04 -3.79 14.84
C SER A 56 -6.00 -4.67 13.59
N ASN A 57 -6.82 -5.71 13.56
CA ASN A 57 -7.05 -6.45 12.32
C ASN A 57 -8.30 -5.85 11.68
N VAL A 58 -8.14 -5.33 10.48
CA VAL A 58 -9.17 -4.64 9.72
C VAL A 58 -9.66 -5.55 8.61
N LEU A 59 -10.98 -5.62 8.44
CA LEU A 59 -11.61 -6.39 7.37
C LEU A 59 -12.04 -5.45 6.26
N ILE A 60 -11.54 -5.67 5.04
CA ILE A 60 -11.93 -4.92 3.85
C ILE A 60 -12.73 -5.83 2.93
N SER A 61 -13.93 -5.41 2.55
CA SER A 61 -14.80 -6.15 1.63
C SER A 61 -15.36 -5.23 0.56
N ALA A 62 -15.50 -5.73 -0.66
CA ALA A 62 -16.11 -4.99 -1.77
C ALA A 62 -17.64 -5.17 -1.74
N VAL A 63 -18.37 -4.06 -1.62
CA VAL A 63 -19.84 -4.03 -1.61
C VAL A 63 -20.39 -3.67 -3.00
N SER A 64 -19.69 -2.81 -3.75
CA SER A 64 -20.00 -2.48 -5.15
C SER A 64 -18.72 -2.08 -5.92
N GLN A 65 -18.83 -1.78 -7.22
CA GLN A 65 -17.68 -1.49 -8.11
C GLN A 65 -16.72 -0.40 -7.60
N ASN A 66 -17.15 0.49 -6.72
CA ASN A 66 -16.28 1.51 -6.10
C ASN A 66 -16.65 1.80 -4.63
N SER A 67 -17.32 0.85 -3.97
CA SER A 67 -17.70 0.98 -2.56
C SER A 67 -17.14 -0.20 -1.78
N PHE A 68 -16.30 0.13 -0.81
CA PHE A 68 -15.62 -0.84 0.06
C PHE A 68 -16.05 -0.59 1.50
N LEU A 69 -16.31 -1.68 2.22
CA LEU A 69 -16.65 -1.65 3.63
C LEU A 69 -15.42 -2.03 4.44
N LEU A 70 -15.13 -1.20 5.45
CA LEU A 70 -14.06 -1.40 6.42
C LEU A 70 -14.72 -1.71 7.77
N LYS A 71 -14.42 -2.89 8.32
CA LYS A 71 -14.96 -3.37 9.60
C LYS A 71 -13.85 -3.69 10.58
#